data_AF-A0A9P7FXI7-F1
#
_entry.id   AF-A0A9P7FXI7-F1
#
_cell.length_a   1.000
_cell.length_b   1.000
_cell.length_c   1.000
_cell.angle_alpha   90.00
_cell.angle_beta   90.00
_cell.angle_gamma   90.00
#
_symmetry.space_group_name_H-M   'P 1'
#
loop_
_entity.id
_entity.type
_entity.pdbx_description
1 polymer ?
#
loop_
_entity_poly.entity_id
_entity_poly.type
_entity_poly.pdbx_seq_one_letter_code
_entity_poly.pdbx_strand_id
1 'polypeptide(L)'
;TPNQDDLKLREYATRSAVTTSSTIAQIHKASRQKHLVFMPRTKTTDDAVLVEMTKQQATKKIIEDVKEFFAVRNLDEAEVYFLAFPFAYHSKLVDHLTMRAVESKEADVQLQPLRPRRGEGTLFRCAFDEGLASIAEIIDDIAVGVPRALKYFAMVVKSVSLDDDRRTRLASKALDSEELLALLS
;
A
#
# COMPACT_ATOMS: atom_id res chain seq x y z
N THR A 1 15.20 -45.73 22.14
CA THR A 1 13.96 -45.45 22.90
C THR A 1 13.67 -43.97 22.79
N PRO A 2 12.49 -43.53 22.33
CA PRO A 2 12.21 -42.10 22.18
C PRO A 2 12.20 -41.41 23.55
N ASN A 3 12.81 -40.23 23.63
CA ASN A 3 12.98 -39.45 24.85
C ASN A 3 11.61 -39.00 25.39
N GLN A 4 11.39 -39.11 26.71
CA GLN A 4 10.08 -38.84 27.34
C GLN A 4 9.60 -37.39 27.14
N ASP A 5 10.51 -36.47 26.83
CA ASP A 5 10.19 -35.06 26.58
C ASP A 5 9.59 -34.82 25.17
N ASP A 6 9.97 -35.63 24.17
CA ASP A 6 9.41 -35.54 22.81
C ASP A 6 7.96 -36.04 22.74
N LEU A 7 7.57 -36.97 23.62
CA LEU A 7 6.20 -37.44 23.73
C LEU A 7 5.28 -36.36 24.33
N LYS A 8 5.77 -35.59 25.31
CA LYS A 8 4.99 -34.52 25.95
C LYS A 8 4.76 -33.32 25.01
N LEU A 9 5.75 -32.98 24.19
CA LEU A 9 5.63 -31.89 23.20
C LEU A 9 4.62 -32.23 22.10
N ARG A 10 4.57 -33.50 21.66
CA ARG A 10 3.57 -33.97 20.67
C ARG A 10 2.15 -34.05 21.24
N GLU A 11 1.98 -34.42 22.52
CA GLU A 11 0.67 -34.37 23.18
C GLU A 11 0.14 -32.95 23.36
N TYR A 12 1.02 -31.97 23.63
CA TYR A 12 0.60 -30.57 23.73
C TYR A 12 0.17 -29.99 22.37
N ALA A 13 0.92 -30.28 21.30
CA ALA A 13 0.60 -29.82 19.96
C ALA A 13 -0.72 -30.42 19.43
N THR A 14 -1.00 -31.70 19.74
CA THR A 14 -2.26 -32.35 19.33
C THR A 14 -3.46 -31.83 20.11
N ARG A 15 -3.35 -31.58 21.43
CA ARG A 15 -4.44 -30.99 22.23
C ARG A 15 -4.75 -29.55 21.82
N SER A 16 -3.72 -28.77 21.46
CA SER A 16 -3.90 -27.40 20.97
C SER A 16 -4.64 -27.35 19.63
N ALA A 17 -4.36 -28.27 18.70
CA ALA A 17 -5.00 -28.32 17.38
C ALA A 17 -6.46 -28.79 17.43
N VAL A 18 -6.79 -29.70 18.34
CA VAL A 18 -8.18 -30.18 18.54
C VAL A 18 -9.08 -29.08 19.11
N THR A 19 -8.53 -28.21 19.98
CA THR A 19 -9.27 -27.13 20.62
C THR A 19 -9.60 -25.98 19.65
N THR A 20 -8.67 -25.61 18.76
CA THR A 20 -8.91 -24.60 17.72
C THR A 20 -9.90 -25.07 16.66
N SER A 21 -9.84 -26.33 16.25
CA SER A 21 -10.78 -26.89 15.27
C SER A 21 -12.22 -26.99 15.81
N SER A 22 -12.37 -27.32 17.10
CA SER A 22 -13.68 -27.36 17.78
C SER A 22 -14.33 -25.97 17.91
N THR A 23 -13.53 -24.94 18.21
CA THR A 23 -14.03 -23.57 18.38
C THR A 23 -14.48 -22.95 17.06
N ILE A 24 -13.72 -23.15 15.97
CA ILE A 24 -14.07 -22.63 14.64
C ILE A 24 -15.36 -23.28 14.11
N ALA A 25 -15.57 -24.58 14.37
CA ALA A 25 -16.80 -25.27 13.97
C ALA A 25 -18.05 -24.77 14.74
N GLN A 26 -17.90 -24.35 16.01
CA GLN A 26 -19.00 -23.78 16.79
C GLN A 26 -19.36 -22.36 16.33
N ILE A 27 -18.39 -21.54 15.91
CA ILE A 27 -18.63 -20.19 15.38
C ILE A 27 -19.40 -20.25 14.04
N HIS A 28 -19.04 -21.18 13.15
CA HIS A 28 -19.72 -21.33 11.85
C HIS A 28 -21.16 -21.85 11.98
N LYS A 29 -21.47 -22.66 12.99
CA LYS A 29 -22.82 -23.18 13.22
C LYS A 29 -23.76 -22.13 13.83
N ALA A 30 -23.26 -21.27 14.72
CA ALA A 30 -24.03 -20.17 15.30
C ALA A 30 -24.39 -19.07 14.29
N SER A 31 -23.59 -18.91 13.22
CA SER A 31 -23.80 -17.87 12.20
C SER A 31 -24.83 -18.22 11.12
N ARG A 32 -25.29 -19.48 11.02
CA ARG A 32 -26.25 -19.93 9.98
C ARG A 32 -27.71 -19.97 10.42
N GLN A 33 -28.02 -19.70 11.70
CA GLN A 33 -29.35 -19.95 12.27
C GLN A 33 -30.18 -18.70 12.57
N LYS A 34 -29.79 -17.52 12.07
CA LYS A 34 -30.51 -16.25 12.32
C LYS A 34 -31.02 -15.54 11.06
N HIS A 35 -31.30 -16.28 9.99
CA HIS A 35 -31.80 -15.72 8.73
C HIS A 35 -33.28 -16.04 8.51
N LEU A 36 -34.17 -15.55 9.39
CA LEU A 36 -35.61 -15.47 9.07
C LEU A 36 -36.42 -14.63 10.09
N VAL A 37 -36.30 -13.30 10.12
CA VAL A 37 -37.41 -12.42 10.54
C VAL A 37 -37.36 -11.10 9.77
N PHE A 38 -38.55 -10.73 9.30
CA PHE A 38 -39.00 -9.60 8.48
C PHE A 38 -39.02 -8.25 9.22
N MET A 39 -38.94 -7.17 8.43
CA MET A 39 -39.26 -5.74 8.69
C MET A 39 -38.13 -4.73 9.00
N PRO A 40 -38.32 -3.46 8.57
CA PRO A 40 -37.25 -2.52 8.25
C PRO A 40 -36.98 -1.51 9.37
N ARG A 41 -35.81 -0.83 9.32
CA ARG A 41 -35.55 0.61 9.63
C ARG A 41 -34.18 0.84 10.31
N THR A 42 -33.40 1.71 9.65
CA THR A 42 -32.35 2.67 10.10
C THR A 42 -31.21 2.27 11.06
N LYS A 43 -29.99 2.48 10.54
CA LYS A 43 -28.77 3.09 11.12
C LYS A 43 -28.40 2.78 12.58
N THR A 44 -27.25 2.10 12.74
CA THR A 44 -26.26 2.40 13.80
C THR A 44 -24.87 1.87 13.40
N THR A 45 -23.91 2.79 13.44
CA THR A 45 -22.46 2.71 13.29
C THR A 45 -21.78 2.00 14.46
N ASP A 46 -20.89 1.05 14.18
CA ASP A 46 -19.45 1.08 14.52
C ASP A 46 -18.83 -0.31 14.31
N ASP A 47 -18.14 -0.46 13.18
CA ASP A 47 -16.80 -1.04 13.01
C ASP A 47 -16.59 -1.41 11.54
N ALA A 48 -15.53 -0.84 10.95
CA ALA A 48 -15.21 -0.82 9.52
C ALA A 48 -16.30 -0.15 8.67
N VAL A 49 -16.26 1.19 8.63
CA VAL A 49 -16.70 1.91 7.43
C VAL A 49 -15.76 1.44 6.30
N LEU A 50 -16.13 0.35 5.62
CA LEU A 50 -15.77 0.17 4.23
C LEU A 50 -16.34 1.40 3.54
N VAL A 51 -15.53 2.46 3.43
CA VAL A 51 -15.90 3.65 2.70
C VAL A 51 -16.09 3.17 1.27
N GLU A 52 -17.34 2.88 0.89
CA GLU A 52 -17.71 2.67 -0.51
C GLU A 52 -17.57 4.03 -1.20
N MET A 53 -16.33 4.37 -1.50
CA MET A 53 -15.98 5.53 -2.30
C MET A 53 -15.94 5.10 -3.75
N THR A 54 -16.70 5.81 -4.58
CA THR A 54 -16.67 5.61 -6.02
C THR A 54 -15.32 6.01 -6.60
N LYS A 55 -14.96 5.44 -7.76
CA LYS A 55 -13.70 5.77 -8.45
C LYS A 55 -13.57 7.29 -8.71
N GLN A 56 -14.66 7.95 -9.07
CA GLN A 56 -14.67 9.39 -9.35
C GLN A 56 -14.43 10.22 -8.08
N GLN A 57 -15.09 9.89 -6.97
CA GLN A 57 -14.85 10.54 -5.68
C GLN A 57 -13.42 10.33 -5.22
N ALA A 58 -12.89 9.11 -5.36
CA ALA A 58 -11.52 8.78 -5.00
C ALA A 58 -10.51 9.61 -5.80
N THR A 59 -10.64 9.63 -7.13
CA THR A 59 -9.74 10.41 -7.99
C THR A 59 -9.81 11.90 -7.66
N LYS A 60 -11.01 12.46 -7.44
CA LYS A 60 -11.16 13.87 -7.06
C LYS A 60 -10.45 14.16 -5.74
N LYS A 61 -10.69 13.33 -4.72
CA LYS A 61 -10.07 13.50 -3.41
C LYS A 61 -8.55 13.36 -3.48
N ILE A 62 -8.01 12.40 -4.23
CA ILE A 62 -6.56 12.24 -4.42
C ILE A 62 -5.95 13.53 -5.00
N ILE A 63 -6.58 14.12 -6.03
CA ILE A 63 -6.08 15.35 -6.65
C ILE A 63 -6.06 16.51 -5.65
N GLU A 64 -7.11 16.64 -4.84
CA GLU A 64 -7.23 17.66 -3.80
C GLU A 64 -6.18 17.44 -2.69
N ASP A 65 -6.08 16.23 -2.16
CA ASP A 65 -5.12 15.85 -1.11
C ASP A 65 -3.67 16.05 -1.55
N VAL A 66 -3.32 15.65 -2.78
CA VAL A 66 -1.97 15.84 -3.34
C VAL A 66 -1.66 17.34 -3.43
N LYS A 67 -2.61 18.16 -3.87
CA LYS A 67 -2.42 19.60 -3.95
C LYS A 67 -2.20 20.22 -2.57
N GLU A 68 -2.99 19.83 -1.58
CA GLU A 68 -2.86 20.31 -0.19
C GLU A 68 -1.53 19.87 0.43
N PHE A 69 -1.14 18.61 0.24
CA PHE A 69 0.10 18.07 0.75
C PHE A 69 1.33 18.87 0.28
N PHE A 70 1.42 19.15 -1.02
CA PHE A 70 2.54 19.94 -1.57
C PHE A 70 2.46 21.44 -1.23
N ALA A 71 1.29 21.94 -0.84
CA ALA A 71 1.13 23.32 -0.37
C ALA A 71 1.54 23.49 1.11
N VAL A 72 1.09 22.57 1.98
CA VAL A 72 1.32 22.62 3.43
C VAL A 72 2.68 22.04 3.80
N ARG A 73 3.14 21.01 3.07
CA ARG A 73 4.42 20.31 3.28
C ARG A 73 4.54 19.64 4.65
N ASN A 74 3.43 19.18 5.23
CA ASN A 74 3.39 18.48 6.51
C ASN A 74 3.52 16.96 6.34
N LEU A 75 4.69 16.41 6.69
CA LEU A 75 4.94 14.96 6.63
C LEU A 75 4.18 14.16 7.69
N ASP A 76 3.78 14.78 8.79
CA ASP A 76 3.08 14.08 9.87
C ASP A 76 1.65 13.67 9.45
N GLU A 77 1.09 14.33 8.44
CA GLU A 77 -0.24 14.02 7.88
C GLU A 77 -0.21 13.02 6.72
N ALA A 78 0.98 12.65 6.23
CA ALA A 78 1.17 11.72 5.12
C ALA A 78 0.38 10.41 5.26
N GLU A 79 0.44 9.80 6.45
CA GLU A 79 -0.22 8.52 6.75
C GLU A 79 -1.75 8.68 6.80
N VAL A 80 -2.24 9.85 7.24
CA VAL A 80 -3.68 10.16 7.30
C VAL A 80 -4.30 10.11 5.91
N TYR A 81 -3.56 10.55 4.88
CA TYR A 81 -4.02 10.42 3.50
C TYR A 81 -4.26 8.96 3.13
N PHE A 82 -3.31 8.05 3.37
CA PHE A 82 -3.50 6.63 3.05
C PHE A 82 -4.67 5.99 3.82
N LEU A 83 -4.85 6.33 5.10
CA LEU A 83 -5.95 5.82 5.92
C LEU A 83 -7.32 6.32 5.46
N ALA A 84 -7.38 7.45 4.75
CA ALA A 84 -8.62 8.02 4.21
C ALA A 84 -9.15 7.28 2.96
N PHE A 85 -8.34 6.39 2.36
CA PHE A 85 -8.70 5.66 1.15
C PHE A 85 -8.82 4.15 1.39
N PRO A 86 -9.80 3.47 0.75
CA PRO A 86 -9.75 2.04 0.57
C PRO A 86 -8.44 1.62 -0.11
N PHE A 87 -7.93 0.44 0.27
CA PHE A 87 -6.66 -0.10 -0.25
C PHE A 87 -6.54 -0.06 -1.79
N ALA A 88 -7.66 -0.30 -2.50
CA ALA A 88 -7.75 -0.28 -3.96
C ALA A 88 -7.35 1.06 -4.62
N TYR A 89 -7.22 2.15 -3.85
CA TYR A 89 -6.82 3.46 -4.34
C TYR A 89 -5.42 3.88 -3.85
N HIS A 90 -4.74 3.08 -3.02
CA HIS A 90 -3.42 3.42 -2.50
C HIS A 90 -2.37 3.52 -3.61
N SER A 91 -2.39 2.61 -4.59
CA SER A 91 -1.45 2.67 -5.73
C SER A 91 -1.65 3.94 -6.57
N LYS A 92 -2.91 4.40 -6.73
CA LYS A 92 -3.20 5.67 -7.41
C LYS A 92 -2.73 6.89 -6.61
N LEU A 93 -2.85 6.85 -5.29
CA LEU A 93 -2.33 7.92 -4.46
C LEU A 93 -0.80 8.02 -4.62
N VAL A 94 -0.09 6.89 -4.59
CA VAL A 94 1.36 6.83 -4.85
C VAL A 94 1.72 7.36 -6.23
N ASP A 95 1.00 6.95 -7.27
CA ASP A 95 1.17 7.41 -8.66
C ASP A 95 1.05 8.94 -8.75
N HIS A 96 -0.03 9.53 -8.25
CA HIS A 96 -0.23 10.98 -8.30
C HIS A 96 0.77 11.77 -7.46
N LEU A 97 1.16 11.26 -6.28
CA LEU A 97 2.20 11.88 -5.45
C LEU A 97 3.56 11.86 -6.16
N THR A 98 3.89 10.75 -6.81
CA THR A 98 5.14 10.57 -7.55
C THR A 98 5.17 11.45 -8.79
N MET A 99 4.10 11.43 -9.59
CA MET A 99 3.92 12.31 -10.75
C MET A 99 4.17 13.78 -10.36
N ARG A 100 3.48 14.24 -9.31
CA ARG A 100 3.61 15.63 -8.86
C ARG A 100 5.03 15.97 -8.41
N ALA A 101 5.73 15.03 -7.79
CA ALA A 101 7.11 15.23 -7.35
C ALA A 101 8.09 15.31 -8.53
N VAL A 102 7.97 14.43 -9.54
CA VAL A 102 8.91 14.37 -10.68
C VAL A 102 8.73 15.54 -11.65
N GLU A 103 7.54 16.12 -11.74
CA GLU A 103 7.25 17.30 -12.57
C GLU A 103 7.58 18.64 -11.89
N SER A 104 7.93 18.63 -10.60
CA SER A 104 8.12 19.86 -9.81
C SER A 104 9.61 20.17 -9.60
N LYS A 105 10.02 20.39 -8.35
CA LYS A 105 11.38 20.75 -7.95
C LYS A 105 11.94 19.71 -6.99
N GLU A 106 13.26 19.65 -6.90
CA GLU A 106 13.97 18.73 -5.99
C GLU A 106 13.49 18.83 -4.54
N ALA A 107 13.15 20.03 -4.07
CA ALA A 107 12.62 20.23 -2.72
C ALA A 107 11.31 19.47 -2.48
N ASP A 108 10.50 19.22 -3.51
CA ASP A 108 9.23 18.49 -3.42
C ASP A 108 9.48 16.98 -3.47
N VAL A 109 10.53 16.54 -4.17
CA VAL A 109 11.06 15.16 -4.11
C VAL A 109 11.62 14.84 -2.73
N GLN A 110 12.08 15.83 -1.96
CA GLN A 110 12.53 15.61 -0.58
C GLN A 110 11.38 15.56 0.45
N LEU A 111 10.19 16.07 0.09
CA LEU A 111 8.99 16.03 0.95
C LEU A 111 8.26 14.69 0.88
N GLN A 112 8.90 13.64 0.42
CA GLN A 112 8.19 12.42 0.06
C GLN A 112 7.45 11.81 1.27
N PRO A 113 6.11 11.71 1.22
CA PRO A 113 5.31 10.99 2.21
C PRO A 113 5.45 9.46 2.06
N LEU A 114 6.25 9.04 1.08
CA LEU A 114 6.25 7.72 0.51
C LEU A 114 7.09 6.70 1.29
N ARG A 115 7.79 7.10 2.34
CA ARG A 115 8.57 6.15 3.13
C ARG A 115 7.62 5.24 3.93
N PRO A 116 7.60 3.92 3.67
CA PRO A 116 6.83 3.01 4.51
C PRO A 116 7.35 3.07 5.94
N ARG A 117 6.46 3.23 6.94
CA ARG A 117 6.89 3.10 8.34
C ARG A 117 7.32 1.66 8.60
N ARG A 118 8.35 1.50 9.42
CA ARG A 118 8.87 0.18 9.80
C ARG A 118 7.75 -0.62 10.47
N GLY A 119 7.28 -1.67 9.80
CA GLY A 119 6.20 -2.54 10.30
C GLY A 119 4.93 -2.56 9.43
N GLU A 120 4.84 -1.71 8.40
CA GLU A 120 3.72 -1.75 7.46
C GLU A 120 3.72 -3.04 6.62
N GLY A 121 2.53 -3.61 6.45
CA GLY A 121 2.30 -4.91 5.84
C GLY A 121 2.50 -4.97 4.32
N THR A 122 2.52 -6.19 3.78
CA THR A 122 2.74 -6.49 2.35
C THR A 122 1.83 -5.69 1.41
N LEU A 123 0.60 -5.42 1.82
CA LEU A 123 -0.38 -4.66 1.03
C LEU A 123 0.13 -3.24 0.71
N PHE A 124 0.65 -2.53 1.71
CA PHE A 124 1.20 -1.18 1.51
C PHE A 124 2.35 -1.22 0.50
N ARG A 125 3.24 -2.21 0.60
CA ARG A 125 4.34 -2.41 -0.36
C ARG A 125 3.83 -2.67 -1.79
N CYS A 126 2.76 -3.43 -1.97
CA CYS A 126 2.16 -3.66 -3.29
C CYS A 126 1.65 -2.35 -3.92
N ALA A 127 1.04 -1.46 -3.13
CA ALA A 127 0.59 -0.17 -3.62
C ALA A 127 1.75 0.69 -4.15
N PHE A 128 2.91 0.63 -3.49
CA PHE A 128 4.13 1.29 -3.95
C PHE A 128 4.66 0.73 -5.26
N ASP A 129 4.70 -0.59 -5.39
CA ASP A 129 5.17 -1.21 -6.64
C ASP A 129 4.29 -0.81 -7.82
N GLU A 130 2.97 -0.89 -7.66
CA GLU A 130 2.03 -0.55 -8.72
C GLU A 130 2.07 0.94 -9.06
N GLY A 131 2.07 1.81 -8.05
CA GLY A 131 2.08 3.26 -8.25
C GLY A 131 3.38 3.76 -8.88
N LEU A 132 4.53 3.24 -8.46
CA LEU A 132 5.81 3.59 -9.05
C LEU A 132 5.98 2.99 -10.45
N ALA A 133 5.48 1.77 -10.69
CA ALA A 133 5.53 1.13 -12.00
C ALA A 133 4.81 1.96 -13.07
N SER A 134 3.65 2.52 -12.73
CA SER A 134 2.90 3.42 -13.61
C SER A 134 3.74 4.62 -14.06
N ILE A 135 4.47 5.25 -13.13
CA ILE A 135 5.36 6.38 -13.46
C ILE A 135 6.60 5.93 -14.23
N ALA A 136 7.18 4.78 -13.90
CA ALA A 136 8.35 4.25 -14.61
C ALA A 136 8.07 4.00 -16.09
N GLU A 137 6.84 3.59 -16.44
CA GLU A 137 6.45 3.34 -17.85
C GLU A 137 6.40 4.60 -18.71
N ILE A 138 6.25 5.78 -18.09
CA ILE A 138 6.11 7.07 -18.79
C ILE A 138 7.22 8.07 -18.44
N ILE A 139 8.22 7.65 -17.66
CA ILE A 139 9.21 8.58 -17.11
C ILE A 139 10.06 9.25 -18.19
N ASP A 140 10.34 8.54 -19.26
CA ASP A 140 11.12 9.05 -20.40
C ASP A 140 10.32 10.10 -21.19
N ASP A 141 9.01 9.89 -21.35
CA ASP A 141 8.11 10.88 -21.95
C ASP A 141 8.02 12.15 -21.10
N ILE A 142 7.96 12.00 -19.76
CA ILE A 142 8.02 13.15 -18.85
C ILE A 142 9.39 13.84 -18.97
N ALA A 143 10.48 13.08 -19.11
CA ALA A 143 11.84 13.62 -19.23
C ALA A 143 12.04 14.53 -20.46
N VAL A 144 11.26 14.31 -21.54
CA VAL A 144 11.22 15.21 -22.70
C VAL A 144 10.81 16.63 -22.31
N GLY A 145 9.81 16.77 -21.43
CA GLY A 145 9.33 18.08 -20.95
C GLY A 145 10.08 18.59 -19.71
N VAL A 146 10.52 17.67 -18.85
CA VAL A 146 11.18 17.95 -17.57
C VAL A 146 12.49 17.17 -17.52
N PRO A 147 13.63 17.72 -17.99
CA PRO A 147 14.90 16.99 -18.13
C PRO A 147 15.46 16.38 -16.83
N ARG A 148 14.91 16.74 -15.66
CA ARG A 148 15.30 16.20 -14.36
C ARG A 148 14.37 15.10 -13.85
N ALA A 149 13.30 14.77 -14.57
CA ALA A 149 12.27 13.82 -14.14
C ALA A 149 12.87 12.46 -13.80
N LEU A 150 13.74 11.91 -14.65
CA LEU A 150 14.40 10.63 -14.42
C LEU A 150 15.22 10.62 -13.11
N LYS A 151 16.01 11.67 -12.89
CA LYS A 151 16.77 11.85 -11.63
C LYS A 151 15.85 11.96 -10.42
N TYR A 152 14.79 12.75 -10.52
CA TYR A 152 13.82 12.92 -9.44
C TYR A 152 13.08 11.62 -9.15
N PHE A 153 12.71 10.85 -10.17
CA PHE A 153 12.09 9.54 -10.00
C PHE A 153 13.02 8.56 -9.29
N ALA A 154 14.31 8.52 -9.66
CA ALA A 154 15.29 7.70 -8.96
C ALA A 154 15.41 8.07 -7.47
N MET A 155 15.35 9.36 -7.13
CA MET A 155 15.33 9.82 -5.74
C MET A 155 14.08 9.35 -4.98
N VAL A 156 12.91 9.39 -5.62
CA VAL A 156 11.66 8.82 -5.08
C VAL A 156 11.81 7.34 -4.78
N VAL A 157 12.27 6.56 -5.75
CA VAL A 157 12.45 5.10 -5.61
C VAL A 157 13.47 4.76 -4.52
N LYS A 158 14.53 5.56 -4.37
CA LYS A 158 15.49 5.41 -3.26
C LYS A 158 14.85 5.68 -1.88
N SER A 159 13.86 6.56 -1.80
CA SER A 159 13.19 6.91 -0.54
C SER A 159 12.29 5.79 0.03
N VAL A 160 11.66 5.00 -0.85
CA VAL A 160 10.73 3.91 -0.49
C VAL A 160 11.43 2.62 -0.06
N SER A 161 12.77 2.55 -0.16
CA SER A 161 13.60 1.42 0.28
C SER A 161 13.16 0.06 -0.32
N LEU A 162 12.93 0.01 -1.63
CA LEU A 162 12.68 -1.24 -2.35
C LEU A 162 13.94 -2.13 -2.32
N ASP A 163 13.75 -3.45 -2.23
CA ASP A 163 14.84 -4.42 -2.44
C ASP A 163 15.34 -4.42 -3.90
N ASP A 164 16.51 -5.00 -4.12
CA ASP A 164 17.23 -4.95 -5.39
C ASP A 164 16.43 -5.55 -6.55
N ASP A 165 15.71 -6.64 -6.29
CA ASP A 165 14.86 -7.30 -7.28
C ASP A 165 13.71 -6.39 -7.71
N ARG A 166 13.05 -5.70 -6.75
CA ARG A 166 11.99 -4.74 -7.04
C ARG A 166 12.53 -3.51 -7.76
N ARG A 167 13.70 -2.98 -7.39
CA ARG A 167 14.34 -1.85 -8.10
C ARG A 167 14.65 -2.23 -9.55
N THR A 168 15.19 -3.42 -9.78
CA THR A 168 15.53 -3.90 -11.12
C THR A 168 14.28 -4.07 -11.99
N ARG A 169 13.23 -4.71 -11.45
CA ARG A 169 11.93 -4.85 -12.15
C ARG A 169 11.26 -3.50 -12.45
N LEU A 170 11.43 -2.53 -11.56
CA LEU A 170 10.90 -1.19 -11.76
C LEU A 170 11.68 -0.45 -12.86
N ALA A 171 13.02 -0.51 -12.82
CA ALA A 171 13.87 0.12 -13.83
C ALA A 171 13.62 -0.43 -15.23
N SER A 172 13.37 -1.73 -15.37
CA SER A 172 13.08 -2.36 -16.68
C SER A 172 11.77 -1.88 -17.34
N LYS A 173 10.96 -1.07 -16.66
CA LYS A 173 9.74 -0.47 -17.23
C LYS A 173 9.99 0.84 -17.96
N ALA A 174 11.08 1.55 -17.63
CA ALA A 174 11.50 2.73 -18.36
C ALA A 174 12.10 2.33 -19.71
N LEU A 175 11.98 3.22 -20.70
CA LEU A 175 12.66 3.09 -21.99
C LEU A 175 14.18 3.09 -21.77
N ASP A 176 14.70 4.06 -21.01
CA ASP A 176 16.12 4.15 -20.64
C ASP A 176 16.41 3.37 -19.34
N SER A 177 16.07 2.09 -19.35
CA SER A 177 16.18 1.20 -18.18
C SER A 177 17.59 1.12 -17.57
N GLU A 178 18.64 1.16 -18.38
CA GLU A 178 20.04 1.14 -17.91
C GLU A 178 20.40 2.42 -17.16
N GLU A 179 19.96 3.58 -17.64
CA GLU A 179 20.20 4.87 -16.99
C GLU A 179 19.45 4.94 -15.66
N LEU A 180 18.18 4.55 -15.66
CA LEU A 180 17.40 4.50 -14.42
C LEU A 180 18.02 3.52 -13.43
N LEU A 181 18.46 2.34 -13.86
CA LEU A 181 19.11 1.37 -12.98
C LEU A 181 20.43 1.90 -12.42
N ALA A 182 21.24 2.60 -13.22
CA ALA A 182 22.47 3.25 -12.77
C ALA A 182 22.23 4.38 -11.75
N LEU A 183 21.07 5.05 -11.82
CA LEU A 183 20.66 6.02 -10.81
C LEU A 183 20.12 5.37 -9.54
N LEU A 184 19.75 4.08 -9.57
CA LEU A 184 19.16 3.32 -8.46
C LEU A 184 20.18 2.47 -7.67
N SER A 185 21.36 2.23 -8.23
CA SER A 185 22.52 1.65 -7.53
C SER A 185 23.15 2.63 -6.54
#